data_AF-A0A2S4UDP2-F1
#
_entry.id   AF-A0A2S4UDP2-F1
#
_cell.length_a   1.000
_cell.length_b   1.000
_cell.length_c   1.000
_cell.angle_alpha   90.00
_cell.angle_beta   90.00
_cell.angle_gamma   90.00
#
_symmetry.space_group_name_H-M   'P 1'
#
loop_
_entity.id
_entity.type
_entity.pdbx_description
1 polymer ?
#
loop_
_entity_poly.entity_id
_entity_poly.type
_entity_poly.pdbx_seq_one_letter_code
_entity_poly.pdbx_strand_id
1 'polypeptide(L)'
;MCSQQIATLAHSLGLVSDDLQGILCLVYAIDLIHTPSTLTQLIEIAERLHNRFEAPSSIFLAHMVPSIPDTEGFPTRNYYESWIVSFNTQRTIAIDNLIDCARTLRREGRLHQVICPSMPSLVFLKNILVSA
;
A
#
# COMPACT_ATOMS: atom_id res chain seq x y z
N MET A 1 -22.18 -12.50 2.23
CA MET A 1 -21.56 -12.41 0.89
C MET A 1 -21.86 -13.68 0.12
N CYS A 2 -22.11 -13.59 -1.18
CA CYS A 2 -22.19 -14.77 -2.06
C CYS A 2 -20.81 -15.16 -2.62
N SER A 3 -20.70 -16.35 -3.20
CA SER A 3 -19.45 -16.87 -3.78
C SER A 3 -18.85 -15.95 -4.84
N GLN A 4 -19.69 -15.34 -5.69
CA GLN A 4 -19.23 -14.40 -6.72
C GLN A 4 -18.58 -13.16 -6.12
N GLN A 5 -19.17 -12.58 -5.06
CA GLN A 5 -18.59 -11.42 -4.36
C GLN A 5 -17.25 -11.77 -3.71
N ILE A 6 -17.12 -12.98 -3.16
CA ILE A 6 -15.87 -13.47 -2.59
C ILE A 6 -14.81 -13.63 -3.68
N ALA A 7 -15.15 -14.19 -4.84
CA ALA A 7 -14.23 -14.34 -5.96
C ALA A 7 -13.75 -12.98 -6.51
N THR A 8 -14.65 -12.01 -6.65
CA THR A 8 -14.29 -10.64 -7.06
C THR A 8 -13.39 -9.97 -6.03
N LEU A 9 -13.67 -10.12 -4.73
CA LEU A 9 -12.80 -9.61 -3.67
C LEU A 9 -11.41 -10.24 -3.72
N ALA A 10 -11.33 -11.56 -3.83
CA ALA A 10 -10.07 -12.29 -3.91
C ALA A 10 -9.24 -11.84 -5.12
N HIS A 11 -9.88 -11.66 -6.29
CA HIS A 11 -9.22 -11.13 -7.47
C HIS A 11 -8.69 -9.70 -7.24
N SER A 12 -9.51 -8.82 -6.65
CA SER A 12 -9.09 -7.44 -6.35
C SER A 12 -7.93 -7.38 -5.36
N LEU A 13 -7.89 -8.28 -4.36
CA LEU A 13 -6.78 -8.40 -3.43
C LEU A 13 -5.51 -8.93 -4.11
N GLY A 14 -5.65 -9.87 -5.05
CA GLY A 14 -4.54 -10.31 -5.90
C GLY A 14 -3.90 -9.14 -6.64
N LEU A 15 -4.71 -8.27 -7.25
CA LEU A 15 -4.22 -7.07 -7.94
C LEU A 15 -3.50 -6.08 -7.01
N VAL A 16 -3.99 -5.91 -5.77
CA VAL A 16 -3.33 -5.09 -4.75
C VAL A 16 -1.96 -5.68 -4.39
N SER A 17 -1.89 -6.99 -4.17
CA SER A 17 -0.63 -7.68 -3.85
C SER A 17 0.38 -7.58 -4.99
N ASP A 18 -0.08 -7.72 -6.24
CA ASP A 18 0.78 -7.55 -7.42
C ASP A 18 1.34 -6.12 -7.51
N ASP A 19 0.51 -5.11 -7.22
CA ASP A 19 0.96 -3.71 -7.22
C ASP A 19 1.97 -3.43 -6.09
N LEU A 20 1.75 -3.97 -4.89
CA LEU A 20 2.70 -3.87 -3.77
C LEU A 20 4.04 -4.51 -4.11
N GLN A 21 4.01 -5.71 -4.70
CA GLN A 21 5.22 -6.40 -5.14
C GLN A 21 5.95 -5.61 -6.23
N GLY A 22 5.23 -5.02 -7.18
CA GLY A 22 5.82 -4.17 -8.20
C GLY A 22 6.45 -2.89 -7.65
N ILE A 23 5.83 -2.25 -6.65
CA ILE A 23 6.43 -1.12 -5.92
C ILE A 23 7.76 -1.55 -5.29
N LEU A 24 7.78 -2.68 -4.57
CA LEU A 24 9.00 -3.19 -3.95
C LEU A 24 10.10 -3.40 -4.99
N CYS A 25 9.79 -4.10 -6.09
CA CYS A 25 10.75 -4.33 -7.17
C CYS A 25 11.30 -3.01 -7.76
N LEU A 26 10.44 -2.01 -7.99
CA LEU A 26 10.84 -0.73 -8.57
C LEU A 26 11.67 0.11 -7.60
N VAL A 27 11.35 0.09 -6.31
CA VAL A 27 12.15 0.75 -5.28
C VAL A 27 13.56 0.14 -5.23
N TYR A 28 13.68 -1.19 -5.23
CA TYR A 28 14.99 -1.84 -5.33
C TYR A 28 15.72 -1.52 -6.64
N ALA A 29 15.01 -1.43 -7.77
CA ALA A 29 15.62 -1.11 -9.05
C ALA A 29 16.10 0.35 -9.14
N ILE A 30 15.41 1.28 -8.47
CA ILE A 30 15.84 2.68 -8.38
C ILE A 30 17.20 2.75 -7.71
N ASP A 31 17.43 2.01 -6.63
CA ASP A 31 18.73 1.97 -5.92
C ASP A 31 19.89 1.43 -6.77
N LEU A 32 19.59 0.74 -7.89
CA LEU A 32 20.59 0.11 -8.74
C LEU A 32 20.88 0.87 -10.04
N ILE A 33 19.83 1.33 -10.74
CA ILE A 33 19.94 1.81 -12.14
C ILE A 33 19.49 3.27 -12.28
N HIS A 34 18.85 3.84 -11.25
CA HIS A 34 18.60 5.29 -11.11
C HIS A 34 18.01 5.99 -12.37
N THR A 35 17.07 5.34 -13.08
CA THR A 35 16.54 5.91 -14.34
C THR A 35 15.23 6.68 -14.16
N PRO A 36 15.00 7.77 -14.93
CA PRO A 36 13.71 8.48 -14.95
C PRO A 36 12.51 7.61 -15.35
N SER A 37 12.72 6.57 -16.16
CA SER A 37 11.66 5.64 -16.56
C SER A 37 11.24 4.74 -15.40
N THR A 38 12.17 4.30 -14.54
CA THR A 38 11.85 3.54 -13.32
C THR A 38 11.02 4.40 -12.34
N LEU A 39 11.36 5.68 -12.18
CA LEU A 39 10.58 6.61 -11.35
C LEU A 39 9.17 6.84 -11.89
N THR A 40 9.01 6.85 -13.21
CA THR A 40 7.69 7.00 -13.84
C THR A 40 6.83 5.75 -13.62
N GLN A 41 7.39 4.56 -13.81
CA GLN A 41 6.72 3.30 -13.49
C GLN A 41 6.33 3.22 -12.01
N LEU A 42 7.19 3.71 -11.09
CA LEU A 42 6.91 3.73 -9.67
C LEU A 42 5.69 4.61 -9.34
N ILE A 43 5.59 5.79 -9.95
CA ILE A 43 4.43 6.67 -9.79
C ILE A 43 3.16 5.98 -10.29
N GLU A 44 3.20 5.39 -11.49
CA GLU A 44 2.03 4.73 -12.09
C GLU A 44 1.51 3.56 -11.26
N ILE A 45 2.40 2.71 -10.72
CA ILE A 45 1.98 1.58 -9.88
C ILE A 45 1.47 2.05 -8.52
N ALA A 46 2.03 3.12 -7.96
CA ALA A 46 1.59 3.69 -6.69
C ALA A 46 0.20 4.31 -6.80
N GLU A 47 -0.07 5.07 -7.88
CA GLU A 47 -1.39 5.60 -8.19
C GLU A 47 -2.41 4.48 -8.41
N ARG A 48 -2.01 3.38 -9.07
CA ARG A 48 -2.87 2.23 -9.28
C ARG A 48 -3.20 1.50 -7.97
N LEU A 49 -2.21 1.29 -7.11
CA LEU A 49 -2.42 0.71 -5.77
C LEU A 49 -3.34 1.58 -4.92
N HIS A 50 -3.19 2.91 -5.00
CA HIS A 50 -4.03 3.86 -4.27
C HIS A 50 -5.51 3.58 -4.56
N ASN A 51 -5.87 3.51 -5.84
CA ASN A 51 -7.24 3.35 -6.31
C ASN A 51 -7.81 1.94 -6.08
N ARG A 52 -6.98 0.90 -6.21
CA ARG A 52 -7.44 -0.49 -6.12
C ARG A 52 -7.76 -0.96 -4.71
N PHE A 53 -7.24 -0.30 -3.67
CA PHE A 53 -7.44 -0.73 -2.29
C PHE A 53 -8.77 -0.29 -1.68
N GLU A 54 -9.39 0.76 -2.22
CA GLU A 54 -10.60 1.37 -1.67
C GLU A 54 -11.78 0.38 -1.65
N ALA A 55 -12.03 -0.28 -2.78
CA ALA A 55 -13.13 -1.25 -2.90
C ALA A 55 -12.94 -2.48 -1.98
N PRO A 56 -11.79 -3.17 -1.95
CA PRO A 56 -11.53 -4.22 -0.99
C PRO A 56 -11.70 -3.79 0.47
N SER A 57 -11.16 -2.63 0.85
CA SER A 57 -11.26 -2.13 2.24
C SER A 57 -12.72 -1.92 2.67
N SER A 58 -13.55 -1.37 1.77
CA SER A 58 -14.98 -1.17 2.00
C SER A 58 -15.72 -2.49 2.17
N ILE A 59 -15.41 -3.49 1.34
CA ILE A 59 -15.99 -4.83 1.44
C ILE A 59 -15.60 -5.51 2.76
N PHE A 60 -14.34 -5.38 3.18
CA PHE A 60 -13.89 -5.92 4.45
C PHE A 60 -14.68 -5.33 5.63
N LEU A 61 -14.81 -4.01 5.70
CA LEU A 61 -15.54 -3.32 6.75
C LEU A 61 -17.04 -3.65 6.73
N ALA A 62 -17.65 -3.73 5.54
CA ALA A 62 -19.09 -3.97 5.41
C ALA A 62 -19.52 -5.42 5.66
N HIS A 63 -18.65 -6.40 5.39
CA HIS A 63 -19.05 -7.80 5.35
C HIS A 63 -18.17 -8.75 6.15
N MET A 64 -16.85 -8.58 6.11
CA MET A 64 -15.93 -9.50 6.79
C MET A 64 -15.86 -9.21 8.29
N VAL A 65 -15.62 -7.94 8.66
CA VAL A 65 -15.50 -7.53 10.07
C VAL A 65 -16.77 -7.87 10.88
N PRO A 66 -18.00 -7.57 10.40
CA PRO A 66 -19.21 -7.92 11.13
C PRO A 66 -19.45 -9.44 11.28
N SER A 67 -18.85 -10.25 10.39
CA SER A 67 -18.96 -11.71 10.46
C SER A 67 -18.06 -12.32 11.54
N ILE A 68 -17.10 -11.55 12.08
CA ILE A 68 -16.24 -11.99 13.18
C ILE A 68 -17.10 -12.02 14.46
N PRO A 69 -17.20 -13.17 15.16
CA PRO A 69 -17.90 -13.25 16.42
C PRO A 69 -17.29 -12.30 17.44
N ASP A 70 -18.12 -11.57 18.19
CA ASP A 70 -17.65 -10.74 19.27
C ASP A 70 -17.39 -11.62 20.49
N THR A 71 -16.14 -12.04 20.67
CA THR A 71 -15.71 -12.86 21.80
C THR A 71 -15.03 -12.01 22.85
N GLU A 72 -15.05 -12.41 24.12
CA GLU A 72 -14.30 -11.72 25.19
C GLU A 72 -12.76 -11.81 25.02
N GLY A 73 -12.28 -12.59 24.04
CA GLY A 73 -10.86 -12.73 23.71
C GLY A 73 -10.37 -11.71 22.68
N PHE A 74 -9.06 -11.44 22.70
CA PHE A 74 -8.37 -10.67 21.68
C PHE A 74 -7.97 -11.58 20.49
N PRO A 75 -8.08 -11.10 19.23
CA PRO A 75 -8.60 -9.79 18.81
C PRO A 75 -10.13 -9.71 18.72
N THR A 76 -10.70 -8.58 19.14
CA THR A 76 -12.14 -8.29 19.08
C THR A 76 -12.56 -7.76 17.70
N ARG A 77 -13.87 -7.69 17.43
CA ARG A 77 -14.39 -7.05 16.21
C ARG A 77 -13.94 -5.59 16.09
N ASN A 78 -14.04 -4.83 17.19
CA ASN A 78 -13.62 -3.43 17.24
C ASN A 78 -12.13 -3.24 16.94
N TYR A 79 -11.30 -4.22 17.33
CA TYR A 79 -9.88 -4.21 16.97
C TYR A 79 -9.71 -4.27 15.45
N TYR A 80 -10.37 -5.20 14.76
CA TYR A 80 -10.26 -5.31 13.30
C TYR A 80 -10.80 -4.09 12.57
N GLU A 81 -11.92 -3.53 13.01
CA GLU A 81 -12.48 -2.29 12.44
C GLU A 81 -11.47 -1.13 12.55
N SER A 82 -10.95 -0.91 13.76
CA SER A 82 -9.97 0.16 14.03
C SER A 82 -8.66 -0.07 13.27
N TRP A 83 -8.22 -1.32 13.16
CA TRP A 83 -7.01 -1.69 12.44
C TRP A 83 -7.14 -1.42 10.94
N ILE A 84 -8.24 -1.82 10.29
CA ILE A 84 -8.44 -1.57 8.85
C ILE A 84 -8.50 -0.09 8.55
N VAL A 85 -9.21 0.70 9.37
CA VAL A 85 -9.29 2.16 9.20
C VAL A 85 -7.90 2.79 9.34
N SER A 86 -7.18 2.44 10.40
CA SER A 86 -5.83 2.98 10.66
C SER A 86 -4.85 2.59 9.55
N PHE A 87 -4.88 1.32 9.12
CA PHE A 87 -4.06 0.82 8.03
C PHE A 87 -4.36 1.55 6.72
N ASN A 88 -5.64 1.75 6.38
CA ASN A 88 -6.04 2.45 5.16
C ASN A 88 -5.53 3.90 5.15
N THR A 89 -5.66 4.62 6.27
CA THR A 89 -5.13 5.98 6.42
C THR A 89 -3.61 6.02 6.27
N GLN A 90 -2.89 5.15 6.98
CA GLN A 90 -1.42 5.11 6.91
C GLN A 90 -0.92 4.72 5.51
N ARG A 91 -1.59 3.78 4.84
CA ARG A 91 -1.28 3.37 3.46
C ARG A 91 -1.43 4.54 2.49
N THR A 92 -2.55 5.27 2.54
CA THR A 92 -2.78 6.43 1.67
C THR A 92 -1.68 7.48 1.86
N ILE A 93 -1.37 7.85 3.10
CA ILE A 93 -0.30 8.81 3.40
C ILE A 93 1.06 8.31 2.87
N ALA A 94 1.37 7.03 3.04
CA ALA A 94 2.63 6.46 2.55
C ALA A 94 2.73 6.48 1.02
N ILE A 95 1.64 6.17 0.32
CA ILE A 95 1.58 6.21 -1.15
C ILE A 95 1.71 7.63 -1.68
N ASP A 96 1.02 8.61 -1.08
CA ASP A 96 1.10 10.01 -1.48
C ASP A 96 2.53 10.54 -1.33
N ASN A 97 3.16 10.27 -0.18
CA ASN A 97 4.56 10.64 0.07
C ASN A 97 5.52 9.96 -0.92
N LEU A 98 5.28 8.71 -1.29
CA LEU A 98 6.08 7.98 -2.26
C LEU A 98 5.98 8.62 -3.65
N ILE A 99 4.76 8.95 -4.09
CA ILE A 99 4.50 9.61 -5.38
C ILE A 99 5.19 10.98 -5.42
N ASP A 100 5.04 11.79 -4.38
CA ASP A 100 5.65 13.12 -4.32
C ASP A 100 7.17 13.06 -4.32
N CYS A 101 7.75 12.11 -3.58
CA CYS A 101 9.19 11.83 -3.61
C CYS A 101 9.65 11.45 -5.03
N ALA A 102 9.00 10.47 -5.66
CA ALA A 102 9.35 10.02 -7.00
C ALA A 102 9.23 11.15 -8.04
N ARG A 103 8.19 12.00 -7.95
CA ARG A 103 8.01 13.17 -8.81
C ARG A 103 9.10 14.23 -8.61
N THR A 104 9.57 14.40 -7.38
CA THR A 104 10.65 15.33 -7.04
C THR A 104 11.99 14.83 -7.60
N LEU A 105 12.34 13.57 -7.32
CA LEU A 105 13.54 12.92 -7.85
C LEU A 105 13.60 12.96 -9.38
N ARG A 106 12.46 12.72 -10.04
CA ARG A 106 12.36 12.78 -11.50
C ARG A 106 12.63 14.17 -12.07
N ARG A 107 12.21 15.23 -11.37
CA ARG A 107 12.40 16.63 -11.80
C ARG A 107 13.83 17.13 -11.60
N GLU A 108 14.46 16.74 -10.50
CA GLU A 108 15.74 17.34 -10.08
C GLU A 108 16.96 16.76 -10.81
N GLY A 109 16.85 15.56 -11.40
CA GLY A 109 17.93 14.95 -12.20
C GLY A 109 19.26 14.72 -11.44
N ARG A 110 19.30 14.97 -10.13
CA ARG A 110 20.50 14.90 -9.27
C ARG A 110 20.18 14.08 -8.02
N LEU A 111 20.50 12.79 -8.08
CA LEU A 111 20.30 11.83 -6.99
C LEU A 111 21.36 11.90 -5.88
N HIS A 112 22.32 12.83 -5.94
CA HIS A 112 23.41 12.91 -4.96
C HIS A 112 23.16 13.86 -3.77
N GLN A 113 22.05 14.60 -3.70
CA GLN A 113 21.82 15.56 -2.60
C GLN A 113 20.39 15.65 -2.07
N VAL A 114 19.45 14.84 -2.55
CA VAL A 114 18.18 14.69 -1.82
C VAL A 114 18.42 13.68 -0.71
N ILE A 115 19.05 14.15 0.37
CA ILE A 115 18.77 13.58 1.69
C ILE A 115 17.28 13.86 1.87
N CYS A 116 16.41 12.91 1.50
CA CYS A 116 15.05 12.88 2.01
C CYS A 116 15.21 12.90 3.53
N PRO A 117 14.97 14.02 4.24
CA PRO A 117 15.19 14.11 5.66
C PRO A 117 13.95 13.53 6.34
N SER A 118 13.68 12.26 6.03
CA SER A 118 12.70 11.37 6.65
C SER A 118 12.49 10.14 5.73
N MET A 119 13.45 9.21 5.65
CA MET A 119 13.11 7.83 5.26
C MET A 119 13.00 6.85 6.45
N PRO A 120 12.24 7.16 7.51
CA PRO A 120 11.53 6.11 8.24
C PRO A 120 10.53 5.38 7.34
N SER A 121 10.02 6.02 6.27
CA SER A 121 8.91 5.50 5.42
C SER A 121 9.27 4.27 4.60
N LEU A 122 10.53 4.10 4.20
CA LEU A 122 10.97 2.93 3.42
C LEU A 122 11.23 1.73 4.35
N VAL A 123 11.73 1.99 5.56
CA VAL A 123 11.77 1.00 6.66
C VAL A 123 10.35 0.69 7.16
N PHE A 124 9.45 1.66 7.17
CA PHE A 124 8.04 1.50 7.55
C PHE A 124 7.25 0.75 6.49
N LEU A 125 7.47 1.01 5.19
CA LEU A 125 6.93 0.21 4.08
C LEU A 125 7.49 -1.21 4.13
N LYS A 126 8.79 -1.37 4.37
CA LYS A 126 9.41 -2.69 4.56
C LYS A 126 8.85 -3.41 5.79
N ASN A 127 8.61 -2.71 6.90
CA ASN A 127 8.03 -3.30 8.11
C ASN A 127 6.53 -3.60 7.96
N ILE A 128 5.76 -2.79 7.23
CA ILE A 128 4.36 -3.07 6.88
C ILE A 128 4.28 -4.27 5.94
N LEU A 129 5.19 -4.37 4.96
CA LEU A 129 5.17 -5.44 3.95
C LEU A 129 5.78 -6.76 4.44
N VAL A 130 6.62 -6.73 5.47
CA VAL A 130 7.20 -7.93 6.10
C VAL A 130 6.36 -8.43 7.29
N SER A 131 5.47 -7.59 7.84
CA SER A 131 4.58 -7.96 8.96
C SER A 131 3.16 -8.35 8.53
N ALA A 132 2.88 -8.38 7.22
CA ALA A 132 1.65 -8.91 6.62
C ALA A 132 1.89 -10.34 6.11
#